data_AF-A0A7W0MXT2-F1
#
_entry.id   AF-A0A7W0MXT2-F1
#
_cell.length_a   1.000
_cell.length_b   1.000
_cell.length_c   1.000
_cell.angle_alpha   90.00
_cell.angle_beta   90.00
_cell.angle_gamma   90.00
#
_symmetry.space_group_name_H-M   'P 1'
#
loop_
_entity.id
_entity.type
_entity.pdbx_description
1 polymer ?
#
loop_
_entity_poly.entity_id
_entity_poly.type
_entity_poly.pdbx_seq_one_letter_code
_entity_poly.pdbx_strand_id
1 'polypeptide(L)'
;MRIVVKLFAGLRERAGTGERELDLPDGSSAADVWGGLALGDEPPGLLLAVNREYAPRERPLAEGDEVALIPPVSGGDFRLSEEPLDLAAAVREVEHEEAGAIATFVGTTRIQSRGRRVLHLDYEAYPDMAERMLEQLAGELRARYDLRGVAIHHRIGRVGIGETSVVIAVSAPHRHDALSACRDAIDELKETVPLWKKEVYEGGEEWLGRGS
;
A
#
# COMPACT_ATOMS: atom_id res chain seq x y z
N MET A 1 -31.29 3.59 -11.72
CA MET A 1 -30.07 4.03 -12.40
C MET A 1 -28.96 2.98 -12.35
N ARG A 2 -28.14 2.89 -13.39
CA ARG A 2 -26.95 2.03 -13.47
C ARG A 2 -25.69 2.81 -13.11
N ILE A 3 -24.85 2.23 -12.28
CA ILE A 3 -23.54 2.77 -11.91
C ILE A 3 -22.44 1.74 -12.10
N VAL A 4 -21.20 2.19 -12.14
CA VAL A 4 -20.01 1.33 -12.16
C VAL A 4 -19.34 1.38 -10.79
N VAL A 5 -19.24 0.24 -10.11
CA VAL A 5 -18.58 0.15 -8.81
C VAL A 5 -17.15 -0.37 -9.00
N LYS A 6 -16.16 0.43 -8.58
CA LYS A 6 -14.76 0.02 -8.54
C LYS A 6 -14.43 -0.56 -7.18
N LEU A 7 -13.83 -1.74 -7.20
CA LEU A 7 -13.50 -2.51 -6.01
C LEU A 7 -12.00 -2.74 -5.94
N PHE A 8 -11.45 -2.51 -4.76
CA PHE A 8 -10.01 -2.55 -4.49
C PHE A 8 -9.74 -3.45 -3.29
N ALA A 9 -8.48 -3.85 -3.12
CA ALA A 9 -8.07 -4.60 -1.94
C ALA A 9 -8.93 -5.87 -1.73
N GLY A 10 -9.17 -6.21 -0.47
CA GLY A 10 -10.05 -7.33 -0.10
C GLY A 10 -11.48 -7.24 -0.68
N LEU A 11 -11.94 -6.09 -1.16
CA LEU A 11 -13.25 -5.98 -1.82
C LEU A 11 -13.22 -6.55 -3.24
N ARG A 12 -12.12 -6.35 -3.99
CA ARG A 12 -11.90 -6.94 -5.32
C ARG A 12 -11.91 -8.46 -5.25
N GLU A 13 -11.28 -9.01 -4.23
CA GLU A 13 -11.20 -10.46 -3.99
C GLU A 13 -12.58 -11.06 -3.68
N ARG A 14 -13.32 -10.45 -2.73
CA ARG A 14 -14.68 -10.86 -2.37
C ARG A 14 -15.61 -10.84 -3.58
N ALA A 15 -15.41 -9.88 -4.47
CA ALA A 15 -16.21 -9.71 -5.67
C ALA A 15 -15.76 -10.58 -6.85
N GLY A 16 -14.54 -11.13 -6.84
CA GLY A 16 -13.94 -11.84 -7.98
C GLY A 16 -13.67 -10.95 -9.21
N THR A 17 -13.77 -9.63 -9.06
CA THR A 17 -13.60 -8.64 -10.12
C THR A 17 -13.26 -7.27 -9.51
N GLY A 18 -12.44 -6.47 -10.20
CA GLY A 18 -12.12 -5.10 -9.81
C GLY A 18 -13.21 -4.09 -10.14
N GLU A 19 -14.25 -4.54 -10.84
CA GLU A 19 -15.34 -3.69 -11.30
C GLU A 19 -16.65 -4.48 -11.38
N ARG A 20 -17.76 -3.85 -10.99
CA ARG A 20 -19.12 -4.38 -11.19
C ARG A 20 -20.06 -3.28 -11.65
N GLU A 21 -20.92 -3.58 -12.60
CA GLU A 21 -22.10 -2.76 -12.84
C GLU A 21 -23.16 -3.07 -11.78
N LEU A 22 -23.80 -2.03 -11.26
CA LEU A 22 -24.85 -2.15 -10.25
C LEU A 22 -26.06 -1.29 -10.66
N ASP A 23 -27.24 -1.92 -10.73
CA ASP A 23 -28.50 -1.21 -10.91
C ASP A 23 -29.09 -0.88 -9.53
N LEU A 24 -29.28 0.41 -9.24
CA LEU A 24 -29.86 0.94 -8.01
C LEU A 24 -31.17 1.70 -8.30
N PRO A 25 -32.12 1.80 -7.34
CA PRO A 25 -33.28 2.67 -7.49
C PRO A 25 -32.88 4.13 -7.73
N ASP A 26 -33.70 4.88 -8.48
CA ASP A 26 -33.46 6.31 -8.70
C ASP A 26 -33.59 7.06 -7.36
N GLY A 27 -32.64 7.98 -7.11
CA GLY A 27 -32.53 8.69 -5.84
C GLY A 27 -31.72 7.97 -4.76
N SER A 28 -31.09 6.82 -5.08
CA SER A 28 -30.14 6.17 -4.18
C SER A 28 -28.90 7.04 -3.92
N SER A 29 -28.30 6.82 -2.76
CA SER A 29 -27.08 7.49 -2.30
C SER A 29 -25.88 6.55 -2.30
N ALA A 30 -24.69 7.09 -2.06
CA ALA A 30 -23.46 6.30 -1.95
C ALA A 30 -23.54 5.24 -0.82
N ALA A 31 -24.33 5.47 0.23
CA ALA A 31 -24.57 4.52 1.31
C ALA A 31 -25.21 3.20 0.84
N ASP A 32 -26.02 3.28 -0.22
CA ASP A 32 -26.82 2.16 -0.72
C ASP A 32 -25.99 1.20 -1.58
N VAL A 33 -24.81 1.63 -2.03
CA VAL A 33 -23.93 0.87 -2.94
C VAL A 33 -23.47 -0.44 -2.30
N TRP A 34 -23.12 -0.42 -1.01
CA TRP A 34 -22.64 -1.63 -0.33
C TRP A 34 -23.69 -2.75 -0.34
N GLY A 35 -24.94 -2.40 -0.01
CA GLY A 35 -26.04 -3.35 0.07
C GLY A 35 -26.31 -4.06 -1.27
N GLY A 36 -26.10 -3.36 -2.40
CA GLY A 36 -26.32 -3.91 -3.73
C GLY A 36 -25.26 -4.91 -4.20
N LEU A 37 -24.07 -4.93 -3.61
CA LEU A 37 -22.98 -5.81 -4.06
C LEU A 37 -23.06 -7.24 -3.50
N ALA A 38 -23.85 -7.44 -2.44
CA ALA A 38 -24.03 -8.72 -1.75
C ALA A 38 -22.69 -9.39 -1.35
N LEU A 39 -21.70 -8.60 -0.91
CA LEU A 39 -20.36 -9.10 -0.54
C LEU A 39 -20.26 -9.57 0.92
N GLY A 40 -21.35 -9.52 1.70
CA GLY A 40 -21.37 -9.79 3.14
C GLY A 40 -21.31 -8.51 3.98
N ASP A 41 -20.74 -8.59 5.18
CA ASP A 41 -20.68 -7.45 6.11
C ASP A 41 -19.78 -6.33 5.60
N GLU A 42 -20.21 -5.08 5.79
CA GLU A 42 -19.45 -3.89 5.42
C GLU A 42 -18.24 -3.74 6.35
N PRO A 43 -17.02 -3.58 5.81
CA PRO A 43 -15.86 -3.34 6.66
C PRO A 43 -16.00 -1.99 7.38
N PRO A 44 -15.64 -1.91 8.67
CA PRO A 44 -15.69 -0.65 9.42
C PRO A 44 -14.75 0.37 8.78
N GLY A 45 -15.19 1.62 8.64
CA GLY A 45 -14.37 2.71 8.07
C GLY A 45 -14.25 2.72 6.54
N LEU A 46 -15.12 1.99 5.83
CA LEU A 46 -15.22 2.05 4.38
C LEU A 46 -15.49 3.50 3.91
N LEU A 47 -14.59 4.01 3.10
CA LEU A 47 -14.71 5.28 2.39
C LEU A 47 -15.33 5.05 1.01
N LEU A 48 -16.00 6.08 0.53
CA LEU A 48 -16.69 6.07 -0.75
C LEU A 48 -16.10 7.19 -1.59
N ALA A 49 -15.85 6.96 -2.87
CA ALA A 49 -15.59 8.03 -3.82
C ALA A 49 -16.51 7.90 -5.03
N VAL A 50 -17.15 9.01 -5.42
CA VAL A 50 -18.04 9.09 -6.57
C VAL A 50 -17.36 9.92 -7.64
N ASN A 51 -17.21 9.38 -8.86
CA ASN A 51 -16.50 10.01 -9.97
C ASN A 51 -15.11 10.52 -9.57
N ARG A 52 -14.37 9.67 -8.83
CA ARG A 52 -13.01 9.92 -8.33
C ARG A 52 -12.89 10.99 -7.24
N GLU A 53 -14.00 11.39 -6.64
CA GLU A 53 -14.02 12.31 -5.49
C GLU A 53 -14.58 11.62 -4.25
N TYR A 54 -13.87 11.68 -3.11
CA TYR A 54 -14.40 11.20 -1.84
C TYR A 54 -15.76 11.83 -1.55
N ALA A 55 -16.69 10.98 -1.12
CA ALA A 55 -18.08 11.34 -0.97
C ALA A 55 -18.59 10.96 0.42
N PRO A 56 -19.39 11.82 1.07
CA PRO A 56 -20.16 11.41 2.23
C PRO A 56 -21.17 10.33 1.82
N ARG A 57 -21.61 9.51 2.78
CA ARG A 57 -22.50 8.38 2.52
C ARG A 57 -23.85 8.84 1.94
N GLU A 58 -24.27 10.05 2.29
CA GLU A 58 -25.53 10.65 1.88
C GLU A 58 -25.46 11.27 0.47
N ARG A 59 -24.29 11.25 -0.21
CA ARG A 59 -24.15 11.82 -1.56
C ARG A 59 -25.13 11.13 -2.51
N PRO A 60 -26.06 11.87 -3.16
CA PRO A 60 -26.92 11.31 -4.19
C PRO A 60 -26.09 10.84 -5.37
N LEU A 61 -26.49 9.71 -5.96
CA LEU A 61 -25.87 9.16 -7.17
C LEU A 61 -26.75 9.46 -8.39
N ALA A 62 -26.12 9.46 -9.56
CA ALA A 62 -26.75 9.61 -10.86
C ALA A 62 -26.44 8.41 -11.78
N GLU A 63 -27.22 8.29 -12.86
CA GLU A 63 -26.96 7.32 -13.94
C GLU A 63 -25.55 7.52 -14.51
N GLY A 64 -24.79 6.43 -14.60
CA GLY A 64 -23.44 6.40 -15.15
C GLY A 64 -22.34 6.76 -14.16
N ASP A 65 -22.66 7.05 -12.89
CA ASP A 65 -21.64 7.36 -11.89
C ASP A 65 -20.69 6.18 -11.67
N GLU A 66 -19.41 6.50 -11.47
CA GLU A 66 -18.41 5.56 -10.98
C GLU A 66 -18.32 5.69 -9.45
N VAL A 67 -18.50 4.60 -8.71
CA VAL A 67 -18.35 4.58 -7.25
C VAL A 67 -17.22 3.66 -6.83
N ALA A 68 -16.14 4.21 -6.30
CA ALA A 68 -15.05 3.47 -5.69
C ALA A 68 -15.36 3.18 -4.21
N LEU A 69 -15.34 1.90 -3.85
CA LEU A 69 -15.38 1.47 -2.46
C LEU A 69 -13.95 1.34 -1.94
N ILE A 70 -13.55 2.27 -1.10
CA ILE A 70 -12.18 2.42 -0.61
C ILE A 70 -12.17 1.93 0.84
N PRO A 71 -11.62 0.74 1.13
CA PRO A 71 -11.52 0.27 2.51
C PRO A 71 -10.75 1.29 3.38
N PRO A 72 -10.98 1.33 4.71
CA PRO A 72 -10.30 2.26 5.60
C PRO A 72 -8.78 2.21 5.42
N VAL A 73 -8.17 3.36 5.20
CA VAL A 73 -6.71 3.53 5.18
C VAL A 73 -6.26 4.09 6.53
N SER A 74 -5.44 3.35 7.27
CA SER A 74 -4.91 3.81 8.55
C SER A 74 -3.52 4.44 8.40
N GLY A 75 -3.48 5.77 8.20
CA GLY A 75 -2.36 6.65 8.57
C GLY A 75 -0.95 6.34 8.02
N GLY A 76 -0.68 6.80 6.81
CA GLY A 76 0.62 6.78 6.11
C GLY A 76 0.42 6.50 4.62
N ASP A 77 1.26 7.07 3.74
CA ASP A 77 1.21 6.74 2.31
C ASP A 77 1.94 5.40 2.12
N PHE A 78 1.16 4.32 2.03
CA PHE A 78 1.64 2.97 1.73
C PHE A 78 1.45 2.71 0.25
N ARG A 79 2.56 2.59 -0.50
CA ARG A 79 2.49 2.61 -1.96
C ARG A 79 3.31 1.49 -2.58
N LEU A 80 2.66 0.76 -3.48
CA LEU A 80 3.35 -0.06 -4.47
C LEU A 80 3.45 0.72 -5.78
N SER A 81 4.61 0.69 -6.43
CA SER A 81 4.82 1.41 -7.69
C SER A 81 5.73 0.64 -8.63
N GLU A 82 5.51 0.72 -9.94
CA GLU A 82 6.48 0.23 -10.93
C GLU A 82 7.58 1.27 -11.22
N GLU A 83 7.33 2.52 -10.85
CA GLU A 83 8.23 3.66 -11.09
C GLU A 83 9.35 3.73 -10.05
N PRO A 84 10.48 4.42 -10.37
CA PRO A 84 11.53 4.68 -9.39
C PRO A 84 11.02 5.43 -8.16
N LEU A 85 11.47 4.99 -6.97
CA LEU A 85 11.08 5.59 -5.69
C LEU A 85 11.89 6.86 -5.39
N ASP A 86 11.22 7.87 -4.83
CA ASP A 86 11.83 9.14 -4.38
C ASP A 86 11.90 9.20 -2.85
N LEU A 87 13.12 9.10 -2.30
CA LEU A 87 13.36 9.25 -0.87
C LEU A 87 12.87 10.60 -0.33
N ALA A 88 13.08 11.69 -1.08
CA ALA A 88 12.68 13.01 -0.62
C ALA A 88 11.16 13.14 -0.55
N ALA A 89 10.42 12.45 -1.42
CA ALA A 89 8.95 12.37 -1.34
C ALA A 89 8.50 11.67 -0.06
N ALA A 90 9.04 10.48 0.21
CA ALA A 90 8.71 9.75 1.44
C ALA A 90 9.06 10.52 2.73
N VAL A 91 10.16 11.29 2.73
CA VAL A 91 10.50 12.17 3.86
C VAL A 91 9.46 13.26 4.05
N ARG A 92 9.05 13.95 2.96
CA ARG A 92 8.02 14.99 3.02
C ARG A 92 6.68 14.48 3.55
N GLU A 93 6.32 13.24 3.22
CA GLU A 93 5.07 12.59 3.69
C GLU A 93 5.02 12.39 5.22
N VAL A 94 6.17 12.32 5.89
CA VAL A 94 6.25 12.12 7.34
C VAL A 94 6.70 13.37 8.10
N GLU A 95 6.94 14.49 7.43
CA GLU A 95 7.24 15.75 8.10
C GLU A 95 6.09 16.17 9.03
N HIS A 96 6.44 16.58 10.24
CA HIS A 96 5.47 17.02 11.24
C HIS A 96 6.11 18.07 12.14
N GLU A 97 5.35 19.09 12.54
CA GLU A 97 5.85 20.19 13.39
C GLU A 97 6.33 19.73 14.79
N GLU A 98 5.78 18.59 15.24
CA GLU A 98 6.17 17.94 16.50
C GLU A 98 7.29 16.89 16.34
N ALA A 99 7.74 16.61 15.12
CA ALA A 99 8.80 15.64 14.89
C ALA A 99 10.18 16.31 15.05
N GLY A 100 10.95 15.84 16.03
CA GLY A 100 12.36 16.23 16.21
C GLY A 100 13.34 15.30 15.49
N ALA A 101 12.86 14.20 14.90
CA ALA A 101 13.68 13.27 14.15
C ALA A 101 12.88 12.58 13.03
N ILE A 102 13.55 12.35 11.90
CA ILE A 102 13.10 11.46 10.83
C ILE A 102 14.20 10.42 10.61
N ALA A 103 13.83 9.15 10.62
CA ALA A 103 14.71 8.04 10.26
C ALA A 103 14.23 7.43 8.94
N THR A 104 15.18 7.05 8.09
CA THR A 104 14.88 6.45 6.79
C THR A 104 15.66 5.16 6.57
N PHE A 105 15.06 4.25 5.80
CA PHE A 105 15.71 3.06 5.27
C PHE A 105 15.52 3.03 3.76
N VAL A 106 16.59 2.70 3.03
CA VAL A 106 16.59 2.57 1.57
C VAL A 106 17.20 1.23 1.21
N GLY A 107 16.39 0.34 0.64
CA GLY A 107 16.87 -0.93 0.10
C GLY A 107 17.25 -0.77 -1.37
N THR A 108 18.49 -1.13 -1.71
CA THR A 108 19.01 -1.04 -3.09
C THR A 108 19.46 -2.39 -3.63
N THR A 109 19.30 -2.57 -4.94
CA THR A 109 19.73 -3.80 -5.61
C THR A 109 21.25 -3.91 -5.67
N ARG A 110 21.80 -4.99 -5.15
CA ARG A 110 23.24 -5.27 -5.15
C ARG A 110 23.65 -6.05 -6.40
N ILE A 111 24.86 -5.79 -6.89
CA ILE A 111 25.44 -6.46 -8.06
C ILE A 111 25.87 -7.92 -7.79
N GLN A 112 26.06 -8.29 -6.53
CA GLN A 112 26.40 -9.66 -6.13
C GLN A 112 25.40 -10.17 -5.10
N SER A 113 24.95 -11.41 -5.32
CA SER A 113 24.15 -12.18 -4.37
C SER A 113 24.57 -13.64 -4.46
N ARG A 114 24.76 -14.29 -3.30
CA ARG A 114 25.12 -15.73 -3.19
C ARG A 114 26.28 -16.16 -4.09
N GLY A 115 27.30 -15.31 -4.25
CA GLY A 115 28.48 -15.58 -5.08
C GLY A 115 28.25 -15.48 -6.59
N ARG A 116 27.08 -14.98 -7.03
CA ARG A 116 26.70 -14.81 -8.42
C ARG A 116 26.48 -13.32 -8.75
N ARG A 117 26.73 -12.95 -10.00
CA ARG A 117 26.48 -11.60 -10.52
C ARG A 117 24.98 -11.46 -10.87
N VAL A 118 24.30 -10.58 -10.16
CA VAL A 118 22.89 -10.23 -10.39
C VAL A 118 22.82 -9.21 -11.55
N LEU A 119 21.82 -9.35 -12.42
CA LEU A 119 21.53 -8.42 -13.50
C LEU A 119 20.43 -7.42 -13.11
N HIS A 120 19.38 -7.92 -12.46
CA HIS A 120 18.28 -7.14 -11.89
C HIS A 120 17.47 -8.02 -10.94
N LEU A 121 16.54 -7.38 -10.23
CA LEU A 121 15.50 -8.04 -9.47
C LEU A 121 14.17 -7.86 -10.20
N ASP A 122 13.31 -8.87 -10.15
CA ASP A 122 11.88 -8.71 -10.44
C ASP A 122 11.10 -8.85 -9.14
N TYR A 123 10.29 -7.86 -8.83
CA TYR A 123 9.41 -7.87 -7.67
C TYR A 123 7.97 -8.10 -8.08
N GLU A 124 7.34 -9.06 -7.46
CA GLU A 124 5.90 -9.29 -7.57
C GLU A 124 5.25 -9.07 -6.22
N ALA A 125 4.06 -8.47 -6.25
CA ALA A 125 3.26 -8.26 -5.07
C ALA A 125 1.85 -8.77 -5.35
N TYR A 126 1.13 -9.10 -4.28
CA TYR A 126 -0.31 -9.08 -4.33
C TYR A 126 -0.78 -7.69 -3.88
N PRO A 127 -1.10 -6.74 -4.78
CA PRO A 127 -1.09 -5.32 -4.41
C PRO A 127 -2.05 -4.98 -3.29
N ASP A 128 -3.25 -5.52 -3.41
CA ASP A 128 -4.36 -5.43 -2.46
C ASP A 128 -4.04 -5.91 -1.04
N MET A 129 -3.31 -7.02 -0.92
CA MET A 129 -2.94 -7.59 0.37
C MET A 129 -1.70 -6.90 0.94
N ALA A 130 -0.75 -6.55 0.07
CA ALA A 130 0.47 -5.87 0.46
C ALA A 130 0.18 -4.47 1.01
N GLU A 131 -0.66 -3.67 0.37
CA GLU A 131 -1.06 -2.34 0.86
C GLU A 131 -1.71 -2.43 2.24
N ARG A 132 -2.66 -3.36 2.44
CA ARG A 132 -3.29 -3.60 3.75
C ARG A 132 -2.31 -4.02 4.83
N MET A 133 -1.35 -4.88 4.51
CA MET A 133 -0.36 -5.35 5.50
C MET A 133 0.65 -4.25 5.85
N LEU A 134 0.97 -3.37 4.91
CA LEU A 134 1.78 -2.18 5.16
C LEU A 134 1.05 -1.18 6.07
N GLU A 135 -0.24 -0.96 5.85
CA GLU A 135 -1.09 -0.17 6.74
C GLU A 135 -1.17 -0.75 8.14
N GLN A 136 -1.40 -2.06 8.25
CA GLN A 136 -1.43 -2.76 9.54
C GLN A 136 -0.09 -2.62 10.28
N LEU A 137 1.01 -2.87 9.59
CA LEU A 137 2.37 -2.71 10.12
C LEU A 137 2.57 -1.30 10.69
N ALA A 138 2.16 -0.26 9.96
CA ALA A 138 2.28 1.10 10.46
C ALA A 138 1.39 1.38 11.67
N GLY A 139 0.17 0.84 11.71
CA GLY A 139 -0.70 0.89 12.89
C GLY A 139 -0.02 0.25 14.11
N GLU A 140 0.60 -0.91 13.93
CA GLU A 140 1.34 -1.62 14.98
C GLU A 140 2.59 -0.85 15.43
N LEU A 141 3.29 -0.18 14.52
CA LEU A 141 4.42 0.69 14.85
C LEU A 141 3.97 1.92 15.65
N ARG A 142 2.88 2.58 15.22
CA ARG A 142 2.30 3.74 15.93
C ARG A 142 1.77 3.37 17.32
N ALA A 143 1.33 2.12 17.52
CA ALA A 143 0.92 1.64 18.84
C ALA A 143 2.11 1.35 19.77
N ARG A 144 3.28 1.00 19.21
CA ARG A 144 4.49 0.66 19.98
C ARG A 144 5.41 1.85 20.26
N TYR A 145 5.41 2.85 19.38
CA TYR A 145 6.34 3.97 19.38
C TYR A 145 5.61 5.30 19.32
N ASP A 146 6.20 6.37 19.88
CA ASP A 146 5.63 7.72 19.78
C ASP A 146 5.95 8.33 18.41
N LEU A 147 5.16 7.95 17.41
CA LEU A 147 5.38 8.35 16.01
C LEU A 147 4.44 9.48 15.59
N ARG A 148 4.87 10.29 14.63
CA ARG A 148 4.05 11.29 13.95
C ARG A 148 3.67 10.84 12.54
N GLY A 149 4.63 10.30 11.80
CA GLY A 149 4.42 9.79 10.45
C GLY A 149 5.14 8.47 10.21
N VAL A 150 4.55 7.64 9.35
CA VAL A 150 5.15 6.43 8.78
C VAL A 150 4.80 6.42 7.30
N ALA A 151 5.80 6.26 6.44
CA ALA A 151 5.64 6.05 5.00
C ALA A 151 6.45 4.82 4.59
N ILE A 152 5.83 3.93 3.82
CA ILE A 152 6.49 2.72 3.30
C ILE A 152 6.14 2.57 1.84
N HIS A 153 7.12 2.77 0.97
CA HIS A 153 6.97 2.61 -0.47
C HIS A 153 7.81 1.43 -0.94
N HIS A 154 7.23 0.58 -1.77
CA HIS A 154 7.93 -0.55 -2.36
C HIS A 154 7.76 -0.57 -3.87
N ARG A 155 8.86 -0.80 -4.59
CA ARG A 155 8.85 -0.92 -6.05
C ARG A 155 8.51 -2.35 -6.44
N ILE A 156 7.60 -2.51 -7.38
CA ILE A 156 7.24 -3.77 -8.04
C ILE A 156 7.73 -3.75 -9.49
N GLY A 157 7.72 -4.90 -10.15
CA GLY A 157 8.32 -5.06 -11.47
C GLY A 157 9.85 -5.07 -11.41
N ARG A 158 10.49 -4.67 -12.51
CA ARG A 158 11.93 -4.78 -12.69
C ARG A 158 12.70 -3.66 -11.99
N VAL A 159 13.70 -4.03 -11.21
CA VAL A 159 14.58 -3.11 -10.47
C VAL A 159 16.05 -3.42 -10.80
N GLY A 160 16.73 -2.47 -11.44
CA GLY A 160 18.12 -2.57 -11.87
C GLY A 160 19.13 -2.49 -10.73
N ILE A 161 20.39 -2.82 -11.02
CA ILE A 161 21.50 -2.69 -10.06
C ILE A 161 21.66 -1.24 -9.60
N GLY A 162 21.78 -1.04 -8.28
CA GLY A 162 21.90 0.28 -7.65
C GLY A 162 20.58 1.03 -7.52
N GLU A 163 19.50 0.56 -8.14
CA GLU A 163 18.18 1.16 -8.01
C GLU A 163 17.52 0.78 -6.67
N THR A 164 16.64 1.67 -6.22
CA THR A 164 15.89 1.52 -4.97
C THR A 164 14.68 0.62 -5.17
N SER A 165 14.57 -0.41 -4.32
CA SER A 165 13.41 -1.31 -4.29
C SER A 165 12.44 -1.00 -3.15
N VAL A 166 12.91 -0.37 -2.07
CA VAL A 166 12.06 -0.01 -0.92
C VAL A 166 12.57 1.26 -0.26
N VAL A 167 11.64 2.11 0.15
CA VAL A 167 11.88 3.31 0.97
C VAL A 167 10.96 3.24 2.18
N ILE A 168 11.53 3.43 3.36
CA ILE A 168 10.77 3.63 4.61
C ILE A 168 11.20 4.98 5.18
N ALA A 169 10.24 5.78 5.62
CA ALA A 169 10.47 6.99 6.39
C ALA A 169 9.58 6.97 7.64
N VAL A 170 10.14 7.31 8.79
CA VAL A 170 9.42 7.36 10.06
C VAL A 170 9.82 8.62 10.81
N SER A 171 8.83 9.38 11.29
CA SER A 171 9.06 10.57 12.10
C SER A 171 8.55 10.42 13.52
N ALA A 172 9.28 11.00 14.47
CA ALA A 172 8.98 10.95 15.90
C ALA A 172 9.49 12.23 16.59
N PRO A 173 8.97 12.58 17.79
CA PRO A 173 9.52 13.68 18.57
C PRO A 173 11.01 13.51 18.90
N HIS A 174 11.47 12.27 19.07
CA HIS A 174 12.85 11.95 19.42
C HIS A 174 13.44 10.81 18.59
N ARG A 175 14.76 10.88 18.37
CA ARG A 175 15.51 9.95 17.51
C ARG A 175 15.39 8.46 17.89
N HIS A 176 15.17 8.16 19.17
CA HIS A 176 15.10 6.77 19.64
C HIS A 176 13.97 6.03 18.94
N ASP A 177 12.76 6.60 18.99
CA ASP A 177 11.57 5.95 18.44
C ASP A 177 11.59 5.94 16.92
N ALA A 178 12.05 7.03 16.29
CA ALA A 178 12.22 7.06 14.83
C ALA A 178 13.17 5.95 14.33
N LEU A 179 14.35 5.81 14.95
CA LEU A 179 15.35 4.80 14.53
C LEU A 179 14.87 3.38 14.82
N SER A 180 14.31 3.14 16.00
CA SER A 180 13.79 1.83 16.41
C SER A 180 12.63 1.38 15.52
N ALA A 181 11.65 2.26 15.28
CA ALA A 181 10.51 1.98 14.42
C ALA A 181 10.92 1.77 12.95
N CYS A 182 11.87 2.55 12.43
CA CYS A 182 12.36 2.37 11.06
C CYS A 182 13.04 1.01 10.86
N ARG A 183 13.81 0.53 11.85
CA ARG A 183 14.39 -0.82 11.85
C ARG A 183 13.30 -1.90 11.88
N ASP A 184 12.38 -1.80 12.83
CA ASP A 184 11.32 -2.80 12.99
C ASP A 184 10.39 -2.84 11.76
N ALA A 185 10.15 -1.68 11.12
CA ALA A 185 9.37 -1.61 9.90
C ALA A 185 9.96 -2.46 8.76
N ILE A 186 11.27 -2.39 8.51
CA ILE A 186 11.88 -3.21 7.45
C ILE A 186 11.94 -4.69 7.82
N ASP A 187 12.23 -5.00 9.08
CA ASP A 187 12.31 -6.38 9.56
C ASP A 187 10.94 -7.05 9.42
N GLU A 188 9.88 -6.41 9.90
CA GLU A 188 8.51 -6.95 9.85
C GLU A 188 7.93 -6.96 8.44
N LEU A 189 8.24 -5.96 7.59
CA LEU A 189 7.84 -5.97 6.18
C LEU A 189 8.34 -7.24 5.49
N LYS A 190 9.61 -7.60 5.69
CA LYS A 190 10.24 -8.78 5.06
C LYS A 190 9.66 -10.10 5.54
N GLU A 191 9.11 -10.13 6.75
CA GLU A 191 8.51 -11.33 7.34
C GLU A 191 7.03 -11.48 6.98
N THR A 192 6.30 -10.37 6.93
CA THR A 192 4.84 -10.37 6.92
C THR A 192 4.24 -10.01 5.56
N VAL A 193 4.80 -9.03 4.84
CA VAL A 193 4.19 -8.49 3.62
C VAL A 193 4.43 -9.44 2.43
N PRO A 194 3.39 -9.78 1.63
CA PRO A 194 3.48 -10.70 0.50
C PRO A 194 4.14 -10.03 -0.72
N LEU A 195 5.44 -9.81 -0.61
CA LEU A 195 6.32 -9.34 -1.67
C LEU A 195 7.32 -10.45 -2.00
N TRP A 196 7.35 -10.84 -3.26
CA TRP A 196 8.28 -11.86 -3.75
C TRP A 196 9.34 -11.20 -4.61
N LYS A 197 10.58 -11.66 -4.44
CA LYS A 197 11.73 -11.16 -5.17
C LYS A 197 12.31 -12.29 -5.98
N LYS A 198 12.52 -12.06 -7.27
CA LYS A 198 13.29 -12.94 -8.15
C LYS A 198 14.64 -12.31 -8.42
N GLU A 199 15.71 -13.07 -8.23
CA GLU A 199 17.05 -12.66 -8.63
C GLU A 199 17.34 -13.21 -10.04
N VAL A 200 17.64 -12.31 -10.97
CA VAL A 200 17.97 -12.66 -12.35
C VAL A 200 19.48 -12.54 -12.56
N TYR A 201 20.11 -13.59 -13.09
CA TYR A 201 21.56 -13.70 -13.27
C TYR A 201 21.92 -13.90 -14.75
N GLU A 202 23.20 -13.74 -15.09
CA GLU A 202 23.73 -14.25 -16.36
C GLU A 202 23.57 -15.78 -16.42
N GLY A 203 22.76 -16.26 -17.38
CA GLY A 203 22.56 -17.69 -17.62
C GLY A 203 21.47 -18.38 -16.79
N GLY A 204 20.62 -17.66 -16.04
CA GLY A 204 19.45 -18.24 -15.37
C GLY A 204 18.79 -17.33 -14.32
N GLU A 205 17.68 -17.78 -13.74
CA GLU A 205 16.84 -17.02 -12.79
C GLU A 205 16.47 -17.87 -11.56
N GLU A 206 16.33 -17.24 -10.38
CA GLU A 206 15.99 -17.92 -9.12
C GLU A 206 14.96 -17.10 -8.32
N TRP A 207 13.85 -17.72 -7.94
CA TRP A 207 12.86 -17.11 -7.04
C TRP A 207 13.32 -17.20 -5.59
N LEU A 208 13.24 -16.09 -4.87
CA LEU A 208 13.51 -16.03 -3.44
C LEU A 208 12.20 -15.86 -2.66
N GLY A 209 11.93 -16.81 -1.76
CA GLY A 209 10.86 -16.75 -0.78
C GLY A 209 11.26 -16.02 0.52
N ARG A 210 10.26 -15.82 1.41
CA ARG A 210 10.28 -14.99 2.65
C ARG A 210 11.63 -14.84 3.37
N GLY A 211 11.93 -13.60 3.80
CA GLY A 211 13.02 -13.28 4.73
C GLY A 211 14.39 -12.96 4.12
N SER A 212 14.45 -12.50 2.86
CA SER A 212 15.72 -12.11 2.19
C SER A 212 16.00 -10.61 2.18
#